data_AF-A5WZ40-F1
#
_entry.id   AF-A5WZ40-F1
#
_cell.length_a   1.000
_cell.length_b   1.000
_cell.length_c   1.000
_cell.angle_alpha   90.00
_cell.angle_beta   90.00
_cell.angle_gamma   90.00
#
_symmetry.space_group_name_H-M   'P 1'
#
loop_
_entity.id
_entity.type
_entity.pdbx_description
1 polymer ?
#
loop_
_entity_poly.entity_id
_entity_poly.type
_entity_poly.pdbx_seq_one_letter_code
_entity_poly.pdbx_strand_id
1 'polypeptide(L)'
;ILDDVWSRADLEKVLFDGEEYKTLVTTRDCSTIPKTPSTQLYQLPLLDDTDALSLFCFWAFGQRSIPSTAAETLVWQVQAECKGLPLALKVIGSSLHGQPLPAWERAKNKLLNGEPISDYHKEGLLRVLETSIDVLNEETRVCFLDLGSF
;
A
#
# COMPACT_ATOMS: atom_id res chain seq x y z
N ILE A 1 15.90 12.62 -8.67
CA ILE A 1 15.01 11.69 -7.94
C ILE A 1 15.30 10.32 -8.49
N LEU A 2 15.59 9.35 -7.61
CA LEU A 2 15.82 7.95 -7.96
C LEU A 2 14.66 7.17 -7.36
N ASP A 3 13.88 6.48 -8.19
CA ASP A 3 12.64 5.83 -7.77
C ASP A 3 12.80 4.31 -7.75
N ASP A 4 12.19 3.65 -6.76
CA ASP A 4 12.15 2.18 -6.57
C ASP A 4 13.53 1.51 -6.65
N VAL A 5 14.48 1.98 -5.84
CA VAL A 5 15.85 1.45 -5.81
C VAL A 5 15.94 0.18 -4.96
N TRP A 6 16.49 -0.90 -5.52
CA TRP A 6 16.63 -2.21 -4.86
C TRP A 6 18.07 -2.63 -4.55
N SER A 7 19.07 -1.90 -5.04
CA SER A 7 20.47 -2.32 -5.03
C SER A 7 21.38 -1.16 -4.65
N ARG A 8 22.20 -1.36 -3.61
CA ARG A 8 23.24 -0.39 -3.23
C ARG A 8 24.23 -0.17 -4.36
N ALA A 9 24.65 -1.25 -5.02
CA ALA A 9 25.66 -1.18 -6.07
C ALA A 9 25.18 -0.34 -7.27
N ASP A 10 23.88 -0.37 -7.58
CA ASP A 10 23.32 0.45 -8.66
C ASP A 10 23.13 1.90 -8.22
N LEU A 11 22.76 2.12 -6.96
CA LEU A 11 22.70 3.45 -6.37
C LEU A 11 24.06 4.15 -6.40
N GLU A 12 25.14 3.48 -5.98
CA GLU A 12 26.49 4.03 -5.94
C GLU A 12 27.03 4.47 -7.32
N LYS A 13 26.56 3.86 -8.42
CA LYS A 13 26.95 4.25 -9.79
C LYS A 13 26.35 5.59 -10.23
N VAL A 14 25.22 5.98 -9.62
CA VAL A 14 24.45 7.18 -10.00
C VAL A 14 24.46 8.25 -8.92
N LEU A 15 24.99 7.95 -7.73
CA LEU A 15 25.22 8.94 -6.71
C LEU A 15 26.33 9.90 -7.16
N PHE A 16 26.00 11.17 -7.12
CA PHE A 16 26.95 12.27 -7.27
C PHE A 16 27.30 12.74 -5.85
N ASP A 17 28.48 13.35 -5.65
CA ASP A 17 28.84 14.06 -4.40
C ASP A 17 29.26 15.52 -4.69
N GLY A 18 28.41 16.48 -4.37
CA GLY A 18 28.58 17.88 -4.75
C GLY A 18 27.54 18.77 -4.07
N GLU A 19 27.89 20.03 -3.89
CA GLU A 19 27.36 20.83 -2.79
C GLU A 19 26.02 21.56 -3.08
N GLU A 20 25.51 21.49 -4.31
CA GLU A 20 24.36 22.31 -4.77
C GLU A 20 23.13 21.50 -5.22
N TYR A 21 23.05 20.20 -4.93
CA TYR A 21 21.87 19.40 -5.26
C TYR A 21 21.47 18.47 -4.11
N LYS A 22 20.26 17.94 -4.23
CA LYS A 22 19.71 16.94 -3.31
C LYS A 22 19.24 15.75 -4.11
N THR A 23 19.62 14.56 -3.66
CA THR A 23 19.12 13.31 -4.23
C THR A 23 18.01 12.78 -3.34
N LEU A 24 16.78 12.76 -3.86
CA LEU A 24 15.69 12.00 -3.24
C LEU A 24 15.72 10.58 -3.80
N VAL A 25 15.81 9.60 -2.91
CA VAL A 25 15.75 8.17 -3.23
C VAL A 25 14.50 7.58 -2.58
N THR A 26 13.70 6.85 -3.34
CA THR A 26 12.63 6.00 -2.79
C THR A 26 13.09 4.55 -2.87
N THR A 27 12.83 3.78 -1.81
CA THR A 27 13.14 2.36 -1.74
C THR A 27 12.21 1.69 -0.75
N ARG A 28 12.00 0.38 -0.93
CA ARG A 28 11.31 -0.48 0.03
C ARG A 28 12.27 -1.10 1.05
N ASP A 29 13.57 -1.06 0.76
CA ASP A 29 14.62 -1.59 1.62
C ASP A 29 15.66 -0.52 1.95
N CYS A 30 15.55 0.04 3.15
CA CYS A 30 16.46 1.07 3.62
C CYS A 30 17.89 0.54 3.86
N SER A 31 18.11 -0.78 3.87
CA SER A 31 19.44 -1.39 3.98
C SER A 31 20.33 -1.07 2.77
N THR A 32 19.71 -0.82 1.62
CA THR A 32 20.39 -0.45 0.37
C THR A 32 21.03 0.94 0.44
N ILE A 33 20.51 1.83 1.30
CA ILE A 33 20.94 3.23 1.39
C ILE A 33 22.28 3.35 2.13
N PRO A 34 23.27 4.09 1.57
CA PRO A 34 24.49 4.44 2.27
C PRO A 34 24.21 5.28 3.52
N LYS A 35 24.77 4.86 4.67
CA LYS A 35 24.67 5.60 5.93
C LYS A 35 25.80 6.62 6.03
N THR A 36 25.61 7.78 5.42
CA THR A 36 26.54 8.92 5.51
C THR A 36 25.99 9.97 6.47
N PRO A 37 26.81 10.92 6.96
CA PRO A 37 26.33 12.03 7.79
C PRO A 37 25.28 12.92 7.10
N SER A 38 25.25 12.93 5.76
CA SER A 38 24.30 13.71 4.96
C SER A 38 23.00 12.94 4.65
N THR A 39 22.94 11.63 4.90
CA THR A 39 21.75 10.81 4.65
C THR A 39 20.65 11.10 5.66
N GLN A 40 19.50 11.54 5.17
CA GLN A 40 18.27 11.65 5.95
C GLN A 40 17.29 10.55 5.51
N LEU A 41 16.92 9.68 6.44
CA LEU A 41 15.91 8.64 6.20
C LEU A 41 14.54 9.16 6.62
N TYR A 42 13.56 9.01 5.74
CA TYR A 42 12.16 9.30 6.02
C TYR A 42 11.34 8.03 5.79
N GLN A 43 10.80 7.48 6.87
CA GLN A 43 9.87 6.36 6.81
C GLN A 43 8.46 6.92 6.58
N LEU A 44 7.92 6.68 5.38
CA LEU A 44 6.59 7.14 5.01
C LEU A 44 5.54 6.44 5.91
N PRO A 45 4.76 7.18 6.73
CA PRO A 45 3.75 6.58 7.58
C PRO A 45 2.55 6.10 6.75
N LEU A 46 1.76 5.21 7.35
CA LEU A 46 0.42 4.89 6.86
C LEU A 46 -0.49 6.13 7.01
N LEU A 47 -1.57 6.18 6.22
CA LEU A 47 -2.58 7.21 6.40
C LEU A 47 -3.32 7.01 7.72
N ASP A 48 -3.62 8.11 8.40
CA ASP A 48 -4.56 8.10 9.51
C ASP A 48 -6.00 7.82 9.03
N ASP A 49 -6.91 7.56 9.97
CA ASP A 49 -8.28 7.21 9.64
C ASP A 49 -9.03 8.30 8.86
N THR A 50 -8.67 9.59 9.06
CA THR A 50 -9.33 10.71 8.38
C THR A 50 -8.93 10.76 6.92
N ASP A 51 -7.62 10.72 6.65
CA ASP A 51 -7.09 10.72 5.29
C ASP A 51 -7.40 9.41 4.56
N ALA A 52 -7.37 8.29 5.28
CA ALA A 52 -7.72 6.99 4.72
C ALA A 52 -9.20 6.92 4.31
N LEU A 53 -10.11 7.43 5.15
CA LEU A 53 -11.53 7.52 4.79
C LEU A 53 -11.74 8.44 3.58
N SER A 54 -11.11 9.61 3.59
CA SER A 54 -11.19 10.58 2.50
C SER A 54 -10.75 9.97 1.16
N LEU A 55 -9.62 9.26 1.16
CA LEU A 55 -9.10 8.57 -0.02
C LEU A 55 -10.02 7.41 -0.45
N PHE A 56 -10.47 6.59 0.49
CA PHE A 56 -11.38 5.49 0.20
C PHE A 56 -12.68 6.00 -0.44
N CYS A 57 -13.31 7.01 0.16
CA CYS A 57 -14.53 7.60 -0.35
C CYS A 57 -14.33 8.19 -1.75
N PHE A 58 -13.18 8.82 -2.00
CA PHE A 58 -12.88 9.38 -3.31
C PHE A 58 -12.95 8.30 -4.40
N TRP A 59 -12.39 7.12 -4.16
CA TRP A 59 -12.42 6.01 -5.11
C TRP A 59 -13.74 5.24 -5.13
N ALA A 60 -14.43 5.11 -3.99
CA ALA A 60 -15.69 4.38 -3.91
C ALA A 60 -16.90 5.19 -4.36
N PHE A 61 -16.88 6.51 -4.19
CA PHE A 61 -18.05 7.39 -4.39
C PHE A 61 -17.77 8.60 -5.30
N GLY A 62 -16.52 8.85 -5.68
CA GLY A 62 -16.14 10.03 -6.46
C GLY A 62 -16.08 11.33 -5.64
N GLN A 63 -16.17 11.24 -4.31
CA GLN A 63 -16.14 12.38 -3.38
C GLN A 63 -15.41 12.01 -2.09
N ARG A 64 -14.86 13.00 -1.36
CA ARG A 64 -13.97 12.77 -0.21
C ARG A 64 -14.69 12.47 1.13
N SER A 65 -16.00 12.27 1.10
CA SER A 65 -16.79 11.97 2.29
C SER A 65 -17.85 10.93 1.98
N ILE A 66 -18.33 10.27 3.03
CA ILE A 66 -19.39 9.27 2.92
C ILE A 66 -20.67 9.98 2.44
N PRO A 67 -21.26 9.57 1.30
CA PRO A 67 -22.55 10.09 0.87
C PRO A 67 -23.64 9.76 1.89
N SER A 68 -24.62 10.66 2.08
CA SER A 68 -25.76 10.41 2.98
C SER A 68 -26.63 9.21 2.58
N THR A 69 -26.52 8.77 1.33
CA THR A 69 -27.20 7.58 0.80
C THR A 69 -26.46 6.27 1.06
N ALA A 70 -25.20 6.33 1.52
CA ALA A 70 -24.39 5.15 1.81
C ALA A 70 -24.58 4.68 3.25
N ALA A 71 -24.37 3.38 3.48
CA ALA A 71 -24.39 2.80 4.83
C ALA A 71 -23.07 3.15 5.55
N GLU A 72 -23.04 4.27 6.27
CA GLU A 72 -21.86 4.83 6.93
C GLU A 72 -21.05 3.80 7.72
N THR A 73 -21.71 3.02 8.59
CA THR A 73 -21.04 1.98 9.40
C THR A 73 -20.31 0.95 8.53
N LEU A 74 -20.90 0.56 7.40
CA LEU A 74 -20.29 -0.43 6.50
C LEU A 74 -19.09 0.15 5.75
N VAL A 75 -19.15 1.43 5.37
CA VAL A 75 -18.03 2.12 4.73
C VAL A 75 -16.82 2.16 5.67
N TRP A 76 -17.03 2.54 6.92
CA TRP A 76 -15.99 2.51 7.95
C TRP A 76 -15.43 1.11 8.17
N GLN A 77 -16.28 0.08 8.27
CA GLN A 77 -15.84 -1.30 8.44
C GLN A 77 -14.95 -1.78 7.28
N VAL A 78 -15.32 -1.48 6.04
CA VAL A 78 -14.52 -1.90 4.87
C VAL A 78 -13.21 -1.11 4.77
N GLN A 79 -13.26 0.20 4.96
CA GLN A 79 -12.07 1.05 4.92
C GLN A 79 -11.07 0.65 6.01
N ALA A 80 -11.54 0.30 7.20
CA ALA A 80 -10.68 -0.11 8.32
C ALA A 80 -9.88 -1.39 8.02
N GLU A 81 -10.35 -2.25 7.12
CA GLU A 81 -9.57 -3.43 6.68
C GLU A 81 -8.42 -3.08 5.73
N CYS A 82 -8.38 -1.85 5.20
CA CYS A 82 -7.24 -1.38 4.39
C CYS A 82 -6.06 -0.90 5.26
N LYS A 83 -6.24 -0.78 6.58
CA LYS A 83 -5.21 -0.39 7.58
C LYS A 83 -4.35 0.81 7.16
N GLY A 84 -4.97 1.83 6.55
CA GLY A 84 -4.28 3.06 6.15
C GLY A 84 -3.36 2.95 4.92
N LEU A 85 -3.30 1.80 4.24
CA LEU A 85 -2.49 1.62 3.03
C LEU A 85 -3.15 2.30 1.81
N PRO A 86 -2.53 3.33 1.20
CA PRO A 86 -3.14 4.08 0.09
C PRO A 86 -3.54 3.21 -1.11
N LEU A 87 -2.71 2.21 -1.45
CA LEU A 87 -2.98 1.32 -2.58
C LEU A 87 -4.19 0.42 -2.31
N ALA A 88 -4.29 -0.15 -1.11
CA ALA A 88 -5.43 -0.98 -0.71
C ALA A 88 -6.74 -0.16 -0.72
N LEU A 89 -6.72 1.04 -0.12
CA LEU A 89 -7.86 1.97 -0.10
C LEU A 89 -8.35 2.29 -1.51
N LYS A 90 -7.43 2.60 -2.44
CA LYS A 90 -7.76 2.88 -3.84
C LYS A 90 -8.38 1.67 -4.52
N VAL A 91 -7.74 0.51 -4.44
CA VAL A 91 -8.12 -0.70 -5.19
C VAL A 91 -9.46 -1.25 -4.68
N ILE A 92 -9.62 -1.32 -3.36
CA ILE A 92 -10.86 -1.79 -2.72
C ILE A 92 -11.99 -0.78 -2.95
N GLY A 93 -11.74 0.52 -2.73
CA GLY A 93 -12.72 1.57 -2.98
C GLY A 93 -13.22 1.54 -4.43
N SER A 94 -12.28 1.49 -5.39
CA SER A 94 -12.62 1.41 -6.82
C SER A 94 -13.41 0.15 -7.18
N SER A 95 -13.09 -1.00 -6.56
CA SER A 95 -13.83 -2.27 -6.77
C SER A 95 -15.28 -2.19 -6.30
N LEU A 96 -15.57 -1.33 -5.33
CA LEU A 96 -16.89 -1.14 -4.74
C LEU A 96 -17.67 0.02 -5.35
N HIS A 97 -17.06 0.79 -6.25
CA HIS A 97 -17.71 1.89 -6.92
C HIS A 97 -18.94 1.41 -7.71
N GLY A 98 -20.09 2.04 -7.44
CA GLY A 98 -21.38 1.69 -8.08
C GLY A 98 -21.94 0.32 -7.69
N GLN A 99 -21.30 -0.40 -6.76
CA GLN A 99 -21.77 -1.72 -6.34
C GLN A 99 -22.93 -1.62 -5.32
N PRO A 100 -23.90 -2.55 -5.36
CA PRO A 100 -25.02 -2.55 -4.42
C PRO A 100 -24.58 -2.99 -3.02
N LEU A 101 -25.36 -2.63 -2.00
CA LEU A 101 -25.05 -2.90 -0.58
C LEU A 101 -24.64 -4.36 -0.27
N PRO A 102 -25.28 -5.42 -0.83
CA PRO A 102 -24.85 -6.80 -0.58
C PRO A 102 -23.44 -7.13 -1.08
N ALA A 103 -22.92 -6.39 -2.07
CA ALA A 103 -21.53 -6.55 -2.51
C ALA A 103 -20.54 -5.99 -1.47
N TRP A 104 -20.90 -4.89 -0.81
CA TRP A 104 -20.11 -4.29 0.27
C TRP A 104 -20.05 -5.20 1.50
N GLU A 105 -21.17 -5.81 1.89
CA GLU A 105 -21.19 -6.78 3.00
C GLU A 105 -20.32 -8.01 2.71
N ARG A 106 -20.39 -8.53 1.47
CA ARG A 106 -19.51 -9.61 1.03
C ARG A 106 -18.05 -9.19 1.03
N ALA A 107 -17.74 -7.98 0.57
CA ALA A 107 -16.38 -7.45 0.58
C ALA A 107 -15.83 -7.36 2.01
N LYS A 108 -16.62 -6.83 2.96
CA LYS A 108 -16.24 -6.81 4.37
C LYS A 108 -15.88 -8.20 4.88
N ASN A 109 -16.75 -9.19 4.68
CA ASN A 109 -16.53 -10.55 5.19
C ASN A 109 -15.30 -11.20 4.55
N LYS A 110 -15.08 -10.99 3.25
CA LYS A 110 -13.88 -11.47 2.55
C LYS A 110 -12.60 -10.82 3.10
N LEU A 111 -12.60 -9.50 3.27
CA LEU A 111 -11.43 -8.78 3.79
C LEU A 111 -11.09 -9.22 5.22
N LEU A 112 -12.10 -9.44 6.08
CA LEU A 112 -11.90 -9.99 7.43
C LEU A 112 -11.24 -11.38 7.43
N ASN A 113 -11.44 -12.16 6.37
CA ASN A 113 -10.85 -13.49 6.20
C ASN A 113 -9.55 -13.47 5.38
N GLY A 114 -9.01 -12.28 5.04
CA GLY A 114 -7.82 -12.17 4.20
C GLY A 114 -8.04 -12.55 2.72
N GLU A 115 -9.29 -12.61 2.27
CA GLU A 115 -9.64 -13.05 0.92
C GLU A 115 -9.73 -11.88 -0.09
N PRO A 116 -9.37 -12.10 -1.36
CA PRO A 116 -9.58 -11.11 -2.39
C PRO A 116 -11.08 -10.91 -2.70
N ILE A 117 -11.52 -9.64 -2.68
CA ILE A 117 -12.89 -9.27 -3.03
C ILE A 117 -13.20 -9.36 -4.52
N SER A 118 -12.18 -9.25 -5.39
CA SER A 118 -12.28 -9.29 -6.86
C SER A 118 -10.95 -9.66 -7.51
N ASP A 119 -10.95 -10.01 -8.80
CA ASP A 119 -9.71 -10.21 -9.57
C ASP A 119 -8.90 -8.92 -9.69
N TYR A 120 -9.59 -7.77 -9.84
CA TYR A 120 -8.94 -6.46 -9.82
C TYR A 120 -8.22 -6.20 -8.49
N HIS A 121 -8.78 -6.63 -7.36
CA HIS A 121 -8.09 -6.55 -6.08
C HIS A 121 -6.83 -7.41 -6.04
N LYS A 122 -6.91 -8.65 -6.55
CA LYS A 122 -5.76 -9.55 -6.63
C LYS A 122 -4.64 -8.98 -7.51
N GLU A 123 -4.97 -8.51 -8.70
CA GLU A 123 -3.98 -7.97 -9.65
C GLU A 123 -3.47 -6.57 -9.27
N GLY A 124 -4.35 -5.73 -8.72
CA GLY A 124 -4.04 -4.34 -8.40
C GLY A 124 -3.33 -4.14 -7.05
N LEU A 125 -3.43 -5.11 -6.13
CA LEU A 125 -2.78 -5.05 -4.82
C LEU A 125 -1.82 -6.21 -4.60
N LEU A 126 -2.30 -7.46 -4.62
CA LEU A 126 -1.48 -8.61 -4.22
C LEU A 126 -0.28 -8.81 -5.15
N ARG A 127 -0.48 -8.66 -6.47
CA ARG A 127 0.63 -8.75 -7.44
C ARG A 127 1.68 -7.65 -7.25
N VAL A 128 1.27 -6.45 -6.82
CA VAL A 128 2.22 -5.36 -6.52
C VAL A 128 3.06 -5.73 -5.30
N LEU A 129 2.43 -6.27 -4.26
CA LEU A 129 3.12 -6.71 -3.04
C LEU A 129 4.02 -7.93 -3.28
N GLU A 130 3.61 -8.84 -4.18
CA GLU A 130 4.37 -10.04 -4.57
C GLU A 130 5.79 -9.69 -5.06
N THR A 131 5.96 -8.58 -5.77
CA THR A 131 7.29 -8.12 -6.23
C THR A 131 8.29 -7.90 -5.09
N SER A 132 7.82 -7.55 -3.90
CA SER A 132 8.68 -7.40 -2.71
C SER A 132 9.03 -8.73 -2.06
N ILE A 133 8.23 -9.79 -2.30
CA ILE A 133 8.46 -11.14 -1.79
C ILE A 133 9.41 -11.90 -2.73
N ASP A 134 9.27 -11.69 -4.04
CA ASP A 134 10.06 -12.39 -5.06
C ASP A 134 11.57 -12.09 -4.99
N VAL A 135 11.95 -10.95 -4.39
CA VAL A 135 13.36 -10.59 -4.19
C VAL A 135 13.98 -11.22 -2.93
N LEU A 136 13.17 -11.82 -2.06
CA LEU A 136 13.65 -12.46 -0.84
C LEU A 136 14.38 -13.77 -1.18
N ASN A 137 15.39 -14.11 -0.38
CA ASN A 137 15.97 -15.45 -0.43
C ASN A 137 14.94 -16.50 0.04
N GLU A 138 15.20 -17.76 -0.31
CA GLU A 138 14.28 -18.87 -0.05
C GLU A 138 13.88 -19.00 1.42
N GLU A 139 14.86 -18.93 2.34
CA GLU A 139 14.62 -19.02 3.79
C GLU A 139 13.69 -17.92 4.29
N THR A 140 13.98 -16.66 3.93
CA THR A 140 13.19 -15.50 4.35
C THR A 140 11.79 -15.55 3.75
N ARG A 141 11.66 -16.01 2.51
CA ARG A 141 10.37 -16.20 1.84
C ARG A 141 9.52 -17.25 2.59
N VAL A 142 10.10 -18.38 2.97
CA VAL A 142 9.41 -19.41 3.76
C VAL A 142 8.93 -18.83 5.09
N CYS A 143 9.81 -18.15 5.83
CA CYS A 143 9.42 -17.50 7.09
C CYS A 143 8.28 -16.49 6.90
N PHE A 144 8.29 -15.71 5.82
CA PHE A 144 7.22 -14.77 5.51
C PHE A 144 5.87 -15.49 5.26
N LEU A 145 5.89 -16.60 4.52
CA LEU A 145 4.68 -17.38 4.24
C LEU A 145 4.13 -18.06 5.50
N ASP A 146 5.01 -18.53 6.39
CA ASP A 146 4.62 -19.09 7.69
C ASP A 146 3.93 -18.03 8.56
N LEU A 147 4.45 -16.79 8.58
CA LEU A 147 3.82 -15.68 9.29
C LEU A 147 2.43 -15.34 8.74
N GLY A 148 2.22 -15.47 7.42
CA GLY A 148 0.92 -15.25 6.78
C GLY A 148 -0.13 -16.33 7.04
N SER A 149 0.24 -17.41 7.75
CA SER A 149 -0.66 -18.51 8.08
C SER A 149 -1.41 -18.31 9.42
N PHE A 150 -1.13 -17.22 10.14
CA PHE A 150 -1.75 -16.83 11.42
C PHE A 150 -2.54 -15.52 11.28
#